data_AF-A0A9E1TWN3-F1
#
_entry.id   AF-A0A9E1TWN3-F1
#
_cell.length_a   1.000
_cell.length_b   1.000
_cell.length_c   1.000
_cell.angle_alpha   90.00
_cell.angle_beta   90.00
_cell.angle_gamma   90.00
#
_symmetry.space_group_name_H-M   'P 1'
#
loop_
_entity.id
_entity.type
_entity.pdbx_description
1 polymer ?
#
loop_
_entity_poly.entity_id
_entity_poly.type
_entity_poly.pdbx_seq_one_letter_code
_entity_poly.pdbx_strand_id
1 'polypeptide(L)'
;MREKTESLIYNHYGDSVSVLFKKIPIPEEIKFTAEKNAQLRFMMDKIYIWEISKDEKMIGLAYLDNVKGKSQPITYAVFFDSQGMVEESHIIKYREPIGGEVSNQYWLNQFFGKS
;
A
#
# COMPACT_ATOMS: atom_id res chain seq x y z
N MET A 1 -4.99 9.23 -7.07
CA MET A 1 -4.57 8.15 -6.14
C MET A 1 -4.04 6.99 -6.94
N ARG A 2 -4.86 6.38 -7.81
CA ARG A 2 -4.40 5.35 -8.77
C ARG A 2 -3.20 5.76 -9.63
N GLU A 3 -3.31 6.82 -10.42
CA GLU A 3 -2.22 7.28 -11.30
C GLU A 3 -0.91 7.57 -10.54
N LYS A 4 -1.02 8.19 -9.35
CA LYS A 4 0.14 8.45 -8.49
C LYS A 4 0.78 7.13 -8.01
N THR A 5 -0.02 6.15 -7.62
CA THR A 5 0.48 4.82 -7.22
C THR A 5 1.11 4.10 -8.40
N GLU A 6 0.50 4.11 -9.58
CA GLU A 6 1.06 3.51 -10.79
C GLU A 6 2.39 4.17 -11.18
N SER A 7 2.49 5.50 -11.08
CA SER A 7 3.76 6.21 -11.31
C SER A 7 4.86 5.77 -10.33
N LEU A 8 4.54 5.54 -9.06
CA LEU A 8 5.48 5.03 -8.06
C LEU A 8 5.88 3.58 -8.36
N ILE A 9 4.93 2.74 -8.79
CA ILE A 9 5.19 1.36 -9.21
C ILE A 9 6.19 1.34 -10.38
N TYR A 10 5.98 2.17 -11.40
CA TYR A 10 6.90 2.24 -12.54
C TYR A 10 8.28 2.78 -12.15
N ASN A 11 8.34 3.74 -11.21
CA ASN A 11 9.62 4.22 -10.68
C ASN A 11 10.41 3.13 -9.94
N HIS A 12 9.73 2.24 -9.20
CA HIS A 12 10.37 1.18 -8.40
C HIS A 12 10.71 -0.07 -9.24
N TYR A 13 9.75 -0.58 -10.01
CA TYR A 13 9.90 -1.83 -10.76
C TYR A 13 10.38 -1.64 -12.22
N GLY A 14 10.37 -0.40 -12.71
CA GLY A 14 10.72 -0.01 -14.08
C GLY A 14 9.54 -0.08 -15.06
N ASP A 15 9.62 0.69 -16.15
CA ASP A 15 8.53 0.86 -17.14
C ASP A 15 8.18 -0.43 -17.91
N SER A 16 9.03 -1.45 -17.87
CA SER A 16 8.82 -2.73 -18.58
C SER A 16 7.75 -3.63 -17.95
N VAL A 17 7.27 -3.31 -16.75
CA VAL A 17 6.33 -4.18 -16.02
C VAL A 17 4.89 -3.96 -16.48
N SER A 18 4.12 -5.05 -16.48
CA SER A 18 2.67 -5.00 -16.61
C SER A 18 2.02 -4.86 -15.24
N VAL A 19 1.02 -3.98 -15.11
CA VAL A 19 0.28 -3.77 -13.86
C VAL A 19 -1.19 -4.11 -14.05
N LEU A 20 -1.74 -4.96 -13.18
CA LEU A 20 -3.16 -5.29 -13.16
C LEU A 20 -3.81 -4.73 -11.89
N PHE A 21 -4.58 -3.66 -12.05
CA PHE A 21 -5.33 -3.03 -10.96
C PHE A 21 -6.58 -3.83 -10.63
N LYS A 22 -6.77 -4.16 -9.34
CA LYS A 22 -8.00 -4.76 -8.82
C LYS A 22 -8.49 -4.01 -7.57
N LYS A 23 -9.79 -4.04 -7.39
CA LYS A 23 -10.46 -3.60 -6.17
C LYS A 23 -11.01 -4.84 -5.47
N ILE A 24 -10.47 -5.14 -4.30
CA ILE A 24 -10.83 -6.34 -3.55
C ILE A 24 -11.71 -5.95 -2.37
N PRO A 25 -12.96 -6.46 -2.26
CA PRO A 25 -13.72 -6.38 -1.02
C PRO A 25 -13.02 -7.23 0.04
N ILE A 26 -12.95 -6.73 1.28
CA ILE A 26 -12.26 -7.43 2.38
C ILE A 26 -13.22 -8.48 2.95
N PRO A 27 -12.91 -9.79 2.86
CA PRO A 27 -13.73 -10.82 3.48
C PRO A 27 -13.80 -10.64 4.99
N GLU A 28 -14.95 -10.96 5.61
CA GLU A 28 -15.19 -10.68 7.03
C GLU A 28 -14.20 -11.41 7.97
N GLU A 29 -13.81 -12.63 7.64
CA GLU A 29 -12.81 -13.41 8.38
C GLU A 29 -11.42 -12.75 8.38
N ILE A 30 -10.98 -12.28 7.21
CA ILE A 30 -9.72 -11.57 7.04
C ILE A 30 -9.78 -10.23 7.77
N LYS A 31 -10.90 -9.51 7.62
CA LYS A 31 -11.14 -8.25 8.30
C LYS A 31 -11.01 -8.39 9.81
N PHE A 32 -11.73 -9.35 10.40
CA PHE A 32 -11.71 -9.58 11.85
C PHE A 32 -10.30 -9.86 12.36
N THR A 33 -9.57 -10.73 11.68
CA THR A 33 -8.21 -11.12 12.07
C THR A 33 -7.24 -9.94 11.97
N ALA A 34 -7.26 -9.20 10.85
CA ALA A 34 -6.38 -8.06 10.63
C ALA A 34 -6.67 -6.91 11.62
N GLU A 35 -7.94 -6.58 11.86
CA GLU A 35 -8.33 -5.53 12.82
C GLU A 35 -7.90 -5.89 14.25
N LYS A 36 -8.03 -7.16 14.64
CA LYS A 36 -7.59 -7.65 15.95
C LYS A 36 -6.07 -7.57 16.11
N ASN A 37 -5.31 -8.00 15.11
CA ASN A 37 -3.84 -8.03 15.16
C ASN A 37 -3.26 -6.60 15.15
N ALA A 38 -3.81 -5.72 14.31
CA ALA A 38 -3.34 -4.34 14.20
C ALA A 38 -3.88 -3.43 15.31
N GLN A 39 -4.91 -3.86 16.07
CA GLN A 39 -5.68 -3.02 16.98
C GLN A 39 -6.24 -1.75 16.29
N LEU A 40 -6.57 -1.88 15.02
CA LEU A 40 -7.09 -0.83 14.16
C LEU A 40 -8.36 -1.33 13.46
N ARG A 41 -9.15 -0.39 12.92
CA ARG A 41 -10.30 -0.73 12.07
C ARG A 41 -10.02 -0.31 10.64
N PHE A 42 -10.47 -1.09 9.68
CA PHE A 42 -10.47 -0.66 8.29
C PHE A 42 -11.42 0.53 8.12
N MET A 43 -10.96 1.52 7.37
CA MET A 43 -11.76 2.68 7.00
C MET A 43 -12.81 2.34 5.93
N MET A 44 -12.55 1.32 5.11
CA MET A 44 -13.41 0.88 4.02
C MET A 44 -13.54 -0.64 4.05
N ASP A 45 -14.58 -1.18 3.42
CA ASP A 45 -14.81 -2.61 3.22
C ASP A 45 -14.04 -3.18 2.01
N LYS A 46 -13.08 -2.44 1.49
CA LYS A 46 -12.32 -2.77 0.29
C LYS A 46 -10.92 -2.19 0.33
N ILE A 47 -10.00 -2.85 -0.35
CA ILE A 47 -8.65 -2.37 -0.65
C ILE A 47 -8.43 -2.33 -2.15
N TYR A 48 -7.43 -1.56 -2.56
CA TYR A 48 -6.96 -1.52 -3.93
C TYR A 48 -5.63 -2.21 -4.03
N ILE A 49 -5.45 -3.01 -5.07
CA ILE A 49 -4.21 -3.74 -5.32
C ILE A 49 -3.77 -3.60 -6.77
N TRP A 50 -2.47 -3.67 -6.99
CA TRP A 50 -1.85 -3.84 -8.29
C TRP A 50 -1.02 -5.12 -8.24
N GLU A 51 -1.33 -6.05 -9.13
CA GLU A 51 -0.44 -7.18 -9.43
C GLU A 51 0.60 -6.70 -10.43
N ILE A 52 1.88 -6.87 -10.09
CA ILE A 52 3.01 -6.40 -10.91
C ILE A 52 3.72 -7.62 -11.47
N SER A 53 3.77 -7.70 -12.79
CA SER A 53 4.37 -8.82 -13.51
C SER A 53 5.40 -8.35 -14.52
N LYS A 54 6.44 -9.15 -14.71
CA LYS A 54 7.48 -8.99 -15.74
C LYS A 54 7.66 -10.32 -16.44
N ASP A 55 7.66 -10.31 -17.77
CA ASP A 55 7.77 -11.53 -18.59
C ASP A 55 6.79 -12.63 -18.14
N GLU A 56 5.53 -12.25 -17.94
CA GLU A 56 4.42 -13.11 -17.46
C GLU A 56 4.57 -13.68 -16.03
N LYS A 57 5.66 -13.37 -15.33
CA LYS A 57 5.86 -13.76 -13.92
C LYS A 57 5.46 -12.63 -12.98
N MET A 58 4.64 -12.93 -11.97
CA MET A 58 4.37 -11.98 -10.88
C MET A 58 5.66 -11.77 -10.07
N ILE A 59 6.08 -10.51 -9.96
CA ILE A 59 7.29 -10.12 -9.23
C ILE A 59 6.97 -9.35 -7.96
N GLY A 60 5.75 -8.82 -7.82
CA GLY A 60 5.34 -8.09 -6.62
C GLY A 60 3.86 -7.69 -6.61
N LEU A 61 3.47 -7.09 -5.50
CA LEU A 61 2.14 -6.54 -5.25
C LEU A 61 2.25 -5.15 -4.66
N ALA A 62 1.39 -4.23 -5.09
CA ALA A 62 1.18 -2.97 -4.38
C ALA A 62 -0.22 -2.94 -3.78
N TYR A 63 -0.32 -2.60 -2.50
CA TYR A 63 -1.59 -2.37 -1.81
C TYR A 63 -1.78 -0.88 -1.60
N LEU A 64 -3.02 -0.38 -1.72
CA LEU A 64 -3.39 0.96 -1.30
C LEU A 64 -4.62 0.89 -0.39
N ASP A 65 -4.50 1.54 0.75
CA ASP A 65 -5.56 1.62 1.75
C ASP A 65 -5.57 2.98 2.46
N ASN A 66 -6.61 3.21 3.26
CA ASN A 66 -6.77 4.38 4.10
C ASN A 66 -6.77 3.96 5.56
N VAL A 67 -5.99 4.68 6.36
CA VAL A 67 -6.00 4.56 7.82
C VAL A 67 -6.56 5.84 8.44
N LYS A 68 -7.17 5.69 9.62
CA LYS A 68 -7.62 6.82 10.44
C LYS A 68 -6.41 7.65 10.86
N GLY A 69 -6.38 8.92 10.46
CA GLY A 69 -5.46 9.92 11.04
C GLY A 69 -6.06 10.60 12.27
N LYS A 70 -5.54 11.77 12.65
CA LYS A 70 -6.03 12.51 13.83
C LYS A 70 -7.45 13.03 13.61
N SER A 71 -7.70 13.59 12.44
CA SER A 71 -8.93 14.25 12.01
C SER A 71 -9.30 13.91 10.57
N GLN A 72 -8.31 13.57 9.73
CA GLN A 72 -8.45 13.23 8.32
C GLN A 72 -7.77 11.89 8.03
N PRO A 73 -8.26 11.11 7.05
CA PRO A 73 -7.63 9.86 6.68
C PRO A 73 -6.28 10.07 6.00
N ILE A 74 -5.38 9.11 6.22
CA ILE A 74 -4.09 9.01 5.54
C ILE A 74 -4.22 7.90 4.50
N THR A 75 -3.94 8.22 3.24
CA THR A 75 -3.90 7.22 2.16
C THR A 75 -2.46 6.80 1.96
N TYR A 76 -2.17 5.52 2.05
CA TYR A 76 -0.83 4.96 1.93
C TYR A 76 -0.81 3.81 0.93
N ALA A 77 0.37 3.49 0.41
CA ALA A 77 0.62 2.32 -0.39
C ALA A 77 1.82 1.55 0.15
N VAL A 78 1.79 0.22 0.05
CA VAL A 78 2.88 -0.68 0.45
C VAL A 78 3.15 -1.62 -0.70
N PHE A 79 4.41 -1.70 -1.10
CA PHE A 79 4.90 -2.56 -2.16
C PHE A 79 5.55 -3.79 -1.54
N PHE A 80 5.23 -4.95 -2.08
CA PHE A 80 5.71 -6.24 -1.61
C PHE A 80 6.39 -6.97 -2.76
N ASP A 81 7.45 -7.71 -2.44
CA ASP A 81 8.04 -8.66 -3.36
C ASP A 81 7.13 -9.89 -3.55
N SER A 82 7.53 -10.78 -4.45
CA SER A 82 6.82 -12.06 -4.69
C SER A 82 6.74 -13.00 -3.49
N GLN A 83 7.48 -12.74 -2.40
CA GLN A 83 7.47 -13.52 -1.16
C GLN A 83 6.66 -12.86 -0.04
N GLY A 84 6.07 -11.68 -0.29
CA GLY A 84 5.29 -10.93 0.69
C GLY A 84 6.13 -10.08 1.64
N MET A 85 7.41 -9.85 1.34
CA MET A 85 8.26 -8.93 2.09
C MET A 85 8.06 -7.50 1.59
N VAL A 86 8.00 -6.53 2.52
CA VAL A 86 7.87 -5.11 2.16
C VAL A 86 9.13 -4.61 1.44
N GLU A 87 8.98 -4.12 0.22
CA GLU A 87 10.05 -3.49 -0.57
C GLU A 87 10.03 -1.96 -0.49
N GLU A 88 8.84 -1.34 -0.45
CA GLU A 88 8.71 0.11 -0.32
C GLU A 88 7.37 0.49 0.32
N SER A 89 7.29 1.67 0.92
CA SER A 89 6.06 2.24 1.45
C SER A 89 5.95 3.70 1.08
N HIS A 90 4.73 4.18 0.84
CA HIS A 90 4.50 5.56 0.44
C HIS A 90 3.25 6.14 1.09
N ILE A 91 3.32 7.41 1.47
CA ILE A 91 2.13 8.20 1.75
C ILE A 91 1.63 8.83 0.45
N ILE A 92 0.52 8.29 -0.07
CA ILE A 92 -0.08 8.75 -1.32
C ILE A 92 -0.79 10.09 -1.12
N LYS A 93 -1.51 10.25 -0.01
CA LYS A 93 -2.21 11.49 0.34
C LYS A 93 -2.28 11.67 1.85
N TYR A 94 -1.60 12.72 2.32
CA TYR A 94 -1.71 13.26 3.66
C TYR A 94 -2.58 14.52 3.64
N ARG A 95 -3.47 14.69 4.62
CA ARG A 95 -4.51 15.73 4.61
C ARG A 95 -4.51 16.61 5.87
N GLU A 96 -3.67 16.29 6.85
CA GLU A 96 -3.56 17.08 8.08
C GLU A 96 -2.59 18.24 7.89
N PRO A 97 -2.77 19.36 8.62
CA PRO A 97 -1.85 20.49 8.56
C PRO A 97 -0.49 20.19 9.21
N ILE A 98 -0.42 19.22 10.13
CA ILE A 98 0.78 18.87 10.91
C ILE A 98 0.94 17.36 10.93
N GLY A 99 2.18 16.89 10.83
CA GLY A 99 2.54 15.46 10.88
C GLY A 99 2.83 14.84 9.52
N GLY A 100 2.99 15.66 8.48
CA GLY A 100 3.35 15.20 7.13
C GLY A 100 4.70 14.49 7.04
N GLU A 101 5.54 14.61 8.08
CA GLU A 101 6.84 13.94 8.23
C GLU A 101 6.77 12.42 8.07
N VAL A 102 5.62 11.79 8.32
CA VAL A 102 5.41 10.35 8.04
C VAL A 102 5.54 10.00 6.55
N SER A 103 5.53 11.00 5.66
CA SER A 103 5.77 10.84 4.22
C SER A 103 7.25 10.84 3.86
N ASN A 104 8.14 11.09 4.83
CA ASN A 104 9.58 11.10 4.63
C ASN A 104 10.08 9.68 4.35
N GLN A 105 10.82 9.49 3.25
CA GLN A 105 11.31 8.17 2.87
C GLN A 105 12.29 7.55 3.87
N TYR A 106 13.09 8.36 4.59
CA TYR A 106 13.92 7.85 5.67
C TYR A 106 13.08 7.28 6.82
N TRP A 107 11.93 7.90 7.11
CA TRP A 107 11.00 7.39 8.12
C TRP A 107 10.29 6.11 7.63
N LEU A 108 9.89 6.06 6.36
CA LEU A 108 9.20 4.91 5.77
C LEU A 108 10.12 3.68 5.59
N ASN A 109 11.42 3.89 5.40
CA ASN A 109 12.40 2.80 5.26
C ASN A 109 12.48 1.87 6.47
N GLN A 110 11.95 2.24 7.64
CA GLN A 110 11.88 1.34 8.80
C GLN A 110 11.01 0.09 8.55
N PHE A 111 10.13 0.15 7.55
CA PHE A 111 9.25 -0.96 7.16
C PHE A 111 9.86 -1.89 6.11
N PHE A 112 10.99 -1.53 5.50
CA PHE A 112 11.68 -2.38 4.53
C PHE A 112 12.02 -3.75 5.14
N GLY A 113 11.70 -4.82 4.42
CA GLY A 113 11.98 -6.20 4.83
C GLY A 113 11.12 -6.69 6.01
N LYS A 114 10.01 -6.02 6.35
CA LYS A 114 9.00 -6.55 7.29
C LYS A 114 8.03 -7.50 6.57
N SER A 115 7.40 -8.38 7.34
CA SER A 115 6.38 -9.37 6.92
C SER A 115 5.22 -9.41 7.91
#